data_AF-A0A397ENZ7-F1
#
_entry.id   AF-A0A397ENZ7-F1
#
_cell.length_a   1.000
_cell.length_b   1.000
_cell.length_c   1.000
_cell.angle_alpha   90.00
_cell.angle_beta   90.00
_cell.angle_gamma   90.00
#
_symmetry.space_group_name_H-M   'P 1'
#
loop_
_entity.id
_entity.type
_entity.pdbx_description
1 polymer ?
#
loop_
_entity_poly.entity_id
_entity_poly.type
_entity_poly.pdbx_seq_one_letter_code
_entity_poly.pdbx_strand_id
1 'polypeptide(L)'
;RLCRERQSWPAVVAERDALLLEKHRWAMFDGYADKIDPASLSPPREGNLHLKDDVRQALEKELGQAELTLLRVRAQLGYSLHQNVPVGSGGDRLERLAHDLAAAKTEFDDKMEHTVLHVAELNQQKVLVTELRNLKRETDGQVAVAIAEACEARMVNQSLKRQNELLLSQMRTIVDETNRAAAATNEAPEVSPLPSTITAADIALLNGLPESNKPLGRPANPYRERLLQFFEEFDPSQIDLIDDMLDSYRGVEDSLMESLELKYRFQEMHK
;
A
#
# COMPACT_ATOMS: atom_id res chain seq x y z
N ARG A 1 -43.96 52.88 52.63
CA ARG A 1 -43.63 51.44 52.48
C ARG A 1 -44.69 50.58 53.16
N LEU A 2 -44.93 50.75 54.47
CA LEU A 2 -46.03 50.11 55.22
C LEU A 2 -47.44 50.24 54.58
N CYS A 3 -47.80 51.39 54.00
CA CYS A 3 -49.11 51.54 53.33
C CYS A 3 -49.21 50.74 52.02
N ARG A 4 -48.11 50.59 51.26
CA ARG A 4 -48.10 49.77 50.04
C ARG A 4 -48.14 48.28 50.36
N GLU A 5 -47.41 47.85 51.40
CA GLU A 5 -47.44 46.47 51.89
C GLU A 5 -48.82 46.09 52.44
N ARG A 6 -49.51 47.01 53.14
CA ARG A 6 -50.91 46.81 53.55
C ARG A 6 -51.89 46.76 52.38
N GLN A 7 -51.64 47.50 51.30
CA GLN A 7 -52.48 47.48 50.09
C GLN A 7 -52.30 46.18 49.29
N SER A 8 -51.10 45.56 49.32
CA SER A 8 -50.84 44.28 48.65
C SER A 8 -51.20 43.05 49.49
N TRP A 9 -51.41 43.22 50.80
CA TRP A 9 -51.73 42.12 51.71
C TRP A 9 -52.99 41.32 51.31
N PRO A 10 -54.10 41.94 50.86
CA PRO A 10 -55.24 41.20 50.35
C PRO A 10 -54.93 40.36 49.11
N ALA A 11 -54.06 40.86 48.21
CA ALA A 11 -53.63 40.14 47.03
C ALA A 11 -52.77 38.93 47.38
N VAL A 12 -51.81 39.09 48.30
CA VAL A 12 -50.96 38.00 48.81
C VAL A 12 -51.79 36.93 49.52
N VAL A 13 -52.80 37.34 50.31
CA VAL A 13 -53.74 36.40 50.96
C VAL A 13 -54.60 35.67 49.92
N ALA A 14 -55.10 36.37 48.91
CA ALA A 14 -55.88 35.77 47.83
C ALA A 14 -55.05 34.76 47.02
N GLU A 15 -53.79 35.06 46.71
CA GLU A 15 -52.87 34.13 46.04
C GLU A 15 -52.58 32.90 46.91
N ARG A 16 -52.30 33.10 48.20
CA ARG A 16 -52.14 31.99 49.16
C ARG A 16 -53.37 31.09 49.19
N ASP A 17 -54.56 31.68 49.29
CA ASP A 17 -55.82 30.94 49.37
C ASP A 17 -56.13 30.22 48.05
N ALA A 18 -55.80 30.82 46.91
CA ALA A 18 -55.87 30.18 45.59
C ALA A 18 -54.94 28.97 45.48
N LEU A 19 -53.69 29.10 45.97
CA LEU A 19 -52.71 28.01 45.98
C LEU A 19 -53.12 26.88 46.95
N LEU A 20 -53.75 27.22 48.09
CA LEU A 20 -54.30 26.22 49.01
C LEU A 20 -55.48 25.47 48.37
N LEU A 21 -56.38 26.18 47.68
CA LEU A 21 -57.48 25.55 46.94
C LEU A 21 -56.96 24.64 45.83
N GLU A 22 -55.90 25.05 45.14
CA GLU A 22 -55.27 24.22 44.10
C GLU A 22 -54.61 22.98 44.71
N LYS A 23 -53.84 23.14 45.78
CA LYS A 23 -53.31 22.01 46.56
C LYS A 23 -54.42 21.04 47.00
N HIS A 24 -55.55 21.54 47.47
CA HIS A 24 -56.71 20.72 47.84
C HIS A 24 -57.34 20.02 46.62
N ARG A 25 -57.44 20.69 45.46
CA ARG A 25 -57.88 20.05 44.20
C ARG A 25 -56.98 18.88 43.81
N TRP A 26 -55.66 19.09 43.85
CA TRP A 26 -54.69 18.04 43.53
C TRP A 26 -54.74 16.89 44.54
N ALA A 27 -54.90 17.17 45.83
CA ALA A 27 -55.07 16.12 46.84
C ALA A 27 -56.38 15.32 46.69
N MET A 28 -57.46 15.95 46.21
CA MET A 28 -58.74 15.27 45.92
C MET A 28 -58.70 14.45 44.62
N PHE A 29 -57.82 14.81 43.67
CA PHE A 29 -57.59 14.05 42.45
C PHE A 29 -56.91 12.70 42.75
N ASP A 30 -55.97 12.67 43.70
CA ASP A 30 -55.34 11.43 44.20
C ASP A 30 -56.36 10.51 44.92
N GLY A 31 -57.34 11.08 45.62
CA GLY A 31 -58.37 10.30 46.33
C GLY A 31 -59.47 9.69 45.43
N TYR A 32 -59.61 10.16 44.19
CA TYR A 32 -60.60 9.66 43.22
C TYR A 32 -60.02 8.66 42.20
N ALA A 33 -58.69 8.52 42.14
CA ALA A 33 -58.03 7.56 41.25
C ALA A 33 -58.35 6.10 41.61
N ASP A 34 -58.79 5.82 42.85
CA ASP A 34 -59.04 4.47 43.36
C ASP A 34 -60.47 3.94 43.04
N LYS A 35 -61.33 4.72 42.36
CA LYS A 35 -62.72 4.33 42.04
C LYS A 35 -63.13 4.52 40.58
N ILE A 36 -62.17 4.64 39.65
CA ILE A 36 -62.48 4.73 38.23
C ILE A 36 -62.32 3.34 37.61
N ASP A 37 -63.40 2.78 37.09
CA ASP A 37 -63.35 1.57 36.28
C ASP A 37 -62.40 1.79 35.08
N PRO A 38 -61.36 0.94 34.89
CA PRO A 38 -60.30 1.14 33.90
C PRO A 38 -60.78 1.08 32.44
N ALA A 39 -62.06 0.76 32.21
CA ALA A 39 -62.68 0.69 30.88
C ALA A 39 -63.36 2.00 30.43
N SER A 40 -63.55 2.98 31.32
CA SER A 40 -64.27 4.23 31.00
C SER A 40 -63.35 5.42 30.67
N LEU A 41 -62.05 5.30 30.95
CA LEU A 41 -61.05 6.26 30.50
C LEU A 41 -60.54 5.81 29.13
N SER A 42 -61.09 6.40 28.08
CA SER A 42 -60.33 6.53 26.83
C SER A 42 -58.94 7.02 27.22
N PRO A 43 -57.84 6.34 26.83
CA PRO A 43 -56.51 6.81 27.19
C PRO A 43 -56.40 8.25 26.71
N PRO A 44 -55.95 9.20 27.56
CA PRO A 44 -55.48 10.48 27.04
C PRO A 44 -54.55 10.09 25.90
N ARG A 45 -54.85 10.57 24.70
CA ARG A 45 -53.92 10.47 23.58
C ARG A 45 -52.60 10.99 24.14
N GLU A 46 -51.68 10.08 24.46
CA GLU A 46 -50.29 10.39 24.74
C GLU A 46 -49.76 10.87 23.40
N GLY A 47 -50.11 12.11 23.07
CA GLY A 47 -49.40 12.88 22.08
C GLY A 47 -47.98 12.85 22.58
N ASN A 48 -47.17 12.07 21.88
CA ASN A 48 -45.77 11.92 22.11
C ASN A 48 -45.14 13.31 21.88
N LEU A 49 -45.23 14.19 22.88
CA LEU A 49 -44.57 15.48 22.94
C LEU A 49 -43.12 15.21 23.32
N HIS A 50 -42.44 14.42 22.48
CA HIS A 50 -41.00 14.28 22.54
C HIS A 50 -40.45 15.64 22.08
N LEU A 51 -40.29 16.55 23.04
CA LEU A 51 -39.62 17.82 22.84
C LEU A 51 -38.29 17.50 22.17
N LYS A 52 -37.95 18.24 21.12
CA LYS A 52 -36.64 18.11 20.47
C LYS A 52 -35.57 18.21 21.55
N ASP A 53 -34.56 17.35 21.49
CA ASP A 53 -33.52 17.26 22.52
C ASP A 53 -32.89 18.62 22.84
N ASP A 54 -32.74 19.49 21.83
CA ASP A 54 -32.26 20.87 21.99
C ASP A 54 -33.16 21.72 22.89
N VAL A 55 -34.48 21.62 22.70
CA VAL A 55 -35.48 22.37 23.48
C VAL A 55 -35.53 21.83 24.91
N ARG A 56 -35.46 20.50 25.05
CA ARG A 56 -35.39 19.84 26.35
C ARG A 56 -34.14 20.28 27.12
N GLN A 57 -32.97 20.28 26.50
CA GLN A 57 -31.71 20.74 27.10
C GLN A 57 -31.76 22.22 27.49
N ALA A 58 -32.38 23.07 26.65
CA ALA A 58 -32.55 24.48 26.96
C ALA A 58 -33.42 24.68 28.21
N LEU A 59 -34.55 23.97 28.31
CA LEU A 59 -35.43 24.02 29.46
C LEU A 59 -34.76 23.47 30.72
N GLU A 60 -34.01 22.38 30.62
CA GLU A 60 -33.22 21.81 31.74
C GLU A 60 -32.19 22.83 32.25
N LYS A 61 -31.54 23.58 31.34
CA LYS A 61 -30.60 24.65 31.70
C LYS A 61 -31.28 25.83 32.39
N GLU A 62 -32.42 26.29 31.87
CA GLU A 62 -33.19 27.38 32.47
C GLU A 62 -33.74 27.00 33.84
N LEU A 63 -34.24 25.78 34.00
CA LEU A 63 -34.69 25.24 35.27
C LEU A 63 -33.55 25.21 36.29
N GLY A 64 -32.38 24.68 35.92
CA GLY A 64 -31.20 24.66 36.80
C GLY A 64 -30.75 26.05 37.21
N GLN A 65 -30.80 27.03 36.30
CA GLN A 65 -30.50 28.43 36.62
C GLN A 65 -31.52 29.01 37.63
N ALA A 66 -32.81 28.73 37.45
CA ALA A 66 -33.86 29.17 38.36
C ALA A 66 -33.70 28.54 39.76
N GLU A 67 -33.44 27.23 39.84
CA GLU A 67 -33.16 26.53 41.09
C GLU A 67 -31.96 27.14 41.84
N LEU A 68 -30.89 27.46 41.13
CA LEU A 68 -29.71 28.11 41.71
C LEU A 68 -30.04 29.51 42.27
N THR A 69 -30.85 30.29 41.56
CA THR A 69 -31.27 31.61 42.06
C THR A 69 -32.13 31.49 43.31
N LEU A 70 -33.02 30.49 43.37
CA LEU A 70 -33.85 30.21 44.55
C LEU A 70 -32.99 29.79 45.75
N LEU A 71 -32.02 28.91 45.54
CA LEU A 71 -31.05 28.52 46.57
C LEU A 71 -30.27 29.73 47.10
N ARG A 72 -29.84 30.64 46.22
CA ARG A 72 -29.13 31.86 46.59
C ARG A 72 -29.98 32.79 47.45
N VAL A 73 -31.22 33.06 47.03
CA VAL A 73 -32.14 33.93 47.79
C VAL A 73 -32.48 33.29 49.14
N ARG A 74 -32.69 31.97 49.17
CA ARG A 74 -32.93 31.22 50.40
C ARG A 74 -31.75 31.35 51.38
N ALA A 75 -30.53 31.27 50.89
CA ALA A 75 -29.31 31.46 51.67
C ALA A 75 -29.21 32.88 52.25
N GLN A 76 -29.49 33.91 51.44
CA GLN A 76 -29.48 35.32 51.87
C GLN A 76 -30.50 35.60 52.96
N LEU A 77 -31.62 34.87 52.97
CA LEU A 77 -32.67 34.96 53.98
C LEU A 77 -32.38 34.07 55.21
N GLY A 78 -31.24 33.39 55.28
CA GLY A 78 -30.81 32.61 56.44
C GLY A 78 -31.52 31.26 56.62
N TYR A 79 -32.25 30.79 55.61
CA TYR A 79 -32.89 29.47 55.65
C TYR A 79 -31.88 28.35 55.35
N SER A 80 -32.04 27.19 56.01
CA SER A 80 -31.20 26.03 55.77
C SER A 80 -31.29 25.55 54.31
N LEU A 81 -30.11 25.37 53.70
CA LEU A 81 -29.96 24.81 52.36
C LEU A 81 -29.87 23.29 52.38
N HIS A 82 -29.79 22.66 53.56
CA HIS A 82 -29.53 21.23 53.73
C HIS A 82 -30.64 20.31 53.17
N GLN A 83 -31.87 20.81 53.03
CA GLN A 83 -32.96 20.07 52.37
C GLN A 83 -32.97 20.22 50.84
N ASN A 84 -32.29 21.22 50.28
CA ASN A 84 -32.39 21.56 48.86
C ASN A 84 -31.08 21.35 48.10
N VAL A 85 -29.96 21.25 48.81
CA VAL A 85 -28.77 20.56 48.33
C VAL A 85 -28.91 19.14 48.83
N PRO A 86 -29.11 18.13 47.96
CA PRO A 86 -29.28 16.76 48.40
C PRO A 86 -27.93 16.23 48.92
N VAL A 87 -27.61 16.51 50.18
CA VAL A 87 -26.36 16.08 50.83
C VAL A 87 -26.33 14.57 51.11
N GLY A 88 -27.39 13.82 50.78
CA GLY A 88 -27.40 12.35 50.83
C GLY A 88 -27.71 11.64 49.50
N SER A 89 -27.87 12.37 48.37
CA SER A 89 -28.21 11.76 47.07
C SER A 89 -27.66 12.54 45.85
N GLY A 90 -27.26 13.80 46.05
CA GLY A 90 -26.61 14.65 45.03
C GLY A 90 -25.14 14.35 44.81
N GLY A 91 -24.44 13.88 45.86
CA GLY A 91 -23.09 13.30 45.74
C GLY A 91 -23.13 12.13 44.76
N ASP A 92 -24.02 11.16 45.02
CA ASP A 92 -24.21 10.00 44.16
C ASP A 92 -24.58 10.36 42.72
N ARG A 93 -25.36 11.43 42.49
CA ARG A 93 -25.74 11.84 41.12
C ARG A 93 -24.58 12.48 40.37
N LEU A 94 -23.82 13.36 41.04
CA LEU A 94 -22.64 13.99 40.43
C LEU A 94 -21.52 12.97 40.20
N GLU A 95 -21.32 12.04 41.14
CA GLU A 95 -20.37 10.93 41.00
C GLU A 95 -20.78 9.99 39.87
N ARG A 96 -22.06 9.63 39.74
CA ARG A 96 -22.58 8.87 38.60
C ARG A 96 -22.34 9.59 37.28
N LEU A 97 -22.66 10.88 37.19
CA LEU A 97 -22.40 11.66 35.97
C LEU A 97 -20.90 11.75 35.64
N ALA A 98 -20.03 11.87 36.65
CA ALA A 98 -18.60 11.86 36.44
C ALA A 98 -18.11 10.50 35.93
N HIS A 99 -18.65 9.39 36.47
CA HIS A 99 -18.37 8.05 35.98
C HIS A 99 -18.90 7.82 34.56
N ASP A 100 -20.11 8.25 34.25
CA ASP A 100 -20.72 8.12 32.92
C ASP A 100 -19.94 8.93 31.88
N LEU A 101 -19.49 10.15 32.24
CA LEU A 101 -18.64 10.96 31.37
C LEU A 101 -17.25 10.35 31.19
N ALA A 102 -16.67 9.78 32.24
CA ALA A 102 -15.38 9.08 32.14
C ALA A 102 -15.51 7.86 31.22
N ALA A 103 -16.57 7.06 31.36
CA ALA A 103 -16.85 5.90 30.53
C ALA A 103 -17.12 6.30 29.06
N ALA A 104 -17.91 7.35 28.84
CA ALA A 104 -18.16 7.88 27.50
C ALA A 104 -16.88 8.42 26.84
N LYS A 105 -16.00 9.05 27.63
CA LYS A 105 -14.70 9.50 27.16
C LYS A 105 -13.81 8.32 26.76
N THR A 106 -13.70 7.29 27.60
CA THR A 106 -12.90 6.11 27.26
C THR A 106 -13.42 5.41 26.01
N GLU A 107 -14.75 5.28 25.88
CA GLU A 107 -15.34 4.69 24.67
C GLU A 107 -15.06 5.52 23.42
N PHE A 108 -15.07 6.85 23.53
CA PHE A 108 -14.72 7.73 22.43
C PHE A 108 -13.24 7.61 22.05
N ASP A 109 -12.35 7.59 23.05
CA ASP A 109 -10.91 7.41 22.85
C ASP A 109 -10.62 6.06 22.16
N ASP A 110 -11.22 4.97 22.63
CA ASP A 110 -11.10 3.63 22.02
C ASP A 110 -11.60 3.60 20.56
N LYS A 111 -12.73 4.26 20.29
CA LYS A 111 -13.25 4.40 18.91
C LYS A 111 -12.29 5.19 18.02
N MET A 112 -11.72 6.27 18.54
CA MET A 112 -10.72 7.05 17.81
C MET A 112 -9.48 6.20 17.51
N GLU A 113 -8.95 5.47 18.48
CA GLU A 113 -7.82 4.56 18.26
C GLU A 113 -8.13 3.49 17.21
N HIS A 114 -9.30 2.86 17.28
CA HIS A 114 -9.74 1.88 16.27
C HIS A 114 -9.80 2.50 14.87
N THR A 115 -10.34 3.72 14.73
CA THR A 115 -10.38 4.40 13.43
C THR A 115 -8.99 4.72 12.88
N VAL A 116 -8.05 5.12 13.75
CA VAL A 116 -6.66 5.39 13.35
C VAL A 116 -5.97 4.11 12.85
N LEU A 117 -6.13 3.01 13.59
CA LEU A 117 -5.59 1.71 13.18
C LEU A 117 -6.18 1.23 11.85
N HIS A 118 -7.50 1.38 11.68
CA HIS A 118 -8.17 1.00 10.44
C HIS A 118 -7.67 1.84 9.23
N VAL A 119 -7.47 3.15 9.41
CA VAL A 119 -6.90 4.00 8.36
C VAL A 119 -5.46 3.60 8.03
N ALA A 120 -4.66 3.23 9.03
CA ALA A 120 -3.30 2.74 8.82
C ALA A 120 -3.28 1.43 8.01
N GLU A 121 -4.18 0.50 8.32
CA GLU A 121 -4.35 -0.77 7.58
C GLU A 121 -4.76 -0.52 6.12
N LEU A 122 -5.75 0.34 5.88
CA LEU A 122 -6.16 0.71 4.52
C LEU A 122 -5.02 1.36 3.73
N ASN A 123 -4.17 2.15 4.38
CA ASN A 123 -3.00 2.74 3.73
C ASN A 123 -1.95 1.70 3.37
N GLN A 124 -1.68 0.71 4.24
CA GLN A 124 -0.83 -0.44 3.89
C GLN A 124 -1.40 -1.20 2.68
N GLN A 125 -2.70 -1.49 2.67
CA GLN A 125 -3.35 -2.16 1.53
C GLN A 125 -3.20 -1.36 0.23
N LYS A 126 -3.34 -0.03 0.27
CA LYS A 126 -3.10 0.83 -0.89
C LYS A 126 -1.67 0.72 -1.42
N VAL A 127 -0.68 0.70 -0.53
CA VAL A 127 0.73 0.53 -0.91
C VAL A 127 0.92 -0.82 -1.63
N LEU A 128 0.43 -1.91 -1.04
CA LEU A 128 0.50 -3.25 -1.67
C LEU A 128 -0.18 -3.30 -3.05
N VAL A 129 -1.33 -2.66 -3.20
CA VAL A 129 -2.03 -2.55 -4.50
C VAL A 129 -1.19 -1.79 -5.52
N THR A 130 -0.50 -0.73 -5.11
CA THR A 130 0.41 0.01 -6.01
C THR A 130 1.62 -0.81 -6.40
N GLU A 131 2.20 -1.57 -5.47
CA GLU A 131 3.33 -2.48 -5.73
C GLU A 131 2.93 -3.58 -6.70
N LEU A 132 1.79 -4.24 -6.49
CA LEU A 132 1.26 -5.25 -7.41
C LEU A 132 1.03 -4.68 -8.81
N ARG A 133 0.55 -3.44 -8.92
CA ARG A 133 0.36 -2.77 -10.21
C ARG A 133 1.71 -2.46 -10.88
N ASN A 134 2.71 -2.06 -10.12
CA ASN A 134 4.07 -1.82 -10.63
C ASN A 134 4.67 -3.12 -11.18
N LEU A 135 4.65 -4.19 -10.38
CA LEU A 135 5.12 -5.52 -10.77
C LEU A 135 4.41 -6.01 -12.03
N LYS A 136 3.09 -5.87 -12.11
CA LYS A 136 2.34 -6.24 -13.31
C LYS A 136 2.80 -5.45 -14.55
N ARG A 137 3.01 -4.13 -14.42
CA ARG A 137 3.50 -3.31 -15.54
C ARG A 137 4.89 -3.74 -16.00
N GLU A 138 5.76 -4.10 -15.06
CA GLU A 138 7.09 -4.60 -15.36
C GLU A 138 7.03 -5.94 -16.10
N THR A 139 6.23 -6.90 -15.62
CA THR A 139 6.06 -8.20 -16.29
C THR A 139 5.44 -8.05 -17.67
N ASP A 140 4.42 -7.20 -17.82
CA ASP A 140 3.79 -6.94 -19.12
C ASP A 140 4.80 -6.32 -20.10
N GLY A 141 5.68 -5.45 -19.62
CA GLY A 141 6.78 -4.87 -20.40
C GLY A 141 7.80 -5.92 -20.85
N GLN A 142 8.26 -6.79 -19.94
CA GLN A 142 9.18 -7.88 -20.25
C GLN A 142 8.58 -8.85 -21.28
N VAL A 143 7.30 -9.20 -21.13
CA VAL A 143 6.57 -10.05 -22.09
C VAL A 143 6.50 -9.38 -23.46
N ALA A 144 6.23 -8.08 -23.53
CA ALA A 144 6.19 -7.35 -24.80
C ALA A 144 7.54 -7.35 -25.52
N VAL A 145 8.64 -7.13 -24.80
CA VAL A 145 10.01 -7.19 -25.35
C VAL A 145 10.32 -8.59 -25.85
N ALA A 146 10.07 -9.62 -25.04
CA ALA A 146 10.32 -11.01 -25.44
C ALA A 146 9.51 -11.41 -26.69
N ILE A 147 8.26 -10.95 -26.79
CA ILE A 147 7.44 -11.17 -27.99
C ILE A 147 8.06 -10.48 -29.21
N ALA A 148 8.53 -9.23 -29.07
CA ALA A 148 9.16 -8.49 -30.16
C ALA A 148 10.44 -9.19 -30.65
N GLU A 149 11.34 -9.53 -29.73
CA GLU A 149 12.58 -10.27 -30.03
C GLU A 149 12.29 -11.62 -30.71
N ALA A 150 11.27 -12.35 -30.22
CA ALA A 150 10.84 -13.60 -30.85
C ALA A 150 10.27 -13.40 -32.26
N CYS A 151 9.63 -12.25 -32.54
CA CYS A 151 9.17 -11.92 -33.89
C CYS A 151 10.36 -11.65 -34.82
N GLU A 152 11.34 -10.86 -34.37
CA GLU A 152 12.56 -10.57 -35.13
C GLU A 152 13.35 -11.85 -35.44
N ALA A 153 13.56 -12.70 -34.43
CA ALA A 153 14.23 -13.99 -34.61
C ALA A 153 13.51 -14.89 -35.63
N ARG A 154 12.16 -14.91 -35.61
CA ARG A 154 11.37 -15.66 -36.60
C ARG A 154 11.57 -15.10 -38.02
N MET A 155 11.59 -13.79 -38.19
CA MET A 155 11.82 -13.17 -39.50
C MET A 155 13.21 -13.48 -40.05
N VAL A 156 14.25 -13.36 -39.22
CA VAL A 156 15.63 -13.70 -39.58
C VAL A 156 15.74 -15.16 -39.98
N ASN A 157 15.18 -16.07 -39.18
CA ASN A 157 15.21 -17.51 -39.47
C ASN A 157 14.47 -17.82 -40.78
N GLN A 158 13.34 -17.15 -41.06
CA GLN A 158 12.62 -17.29 -42.31
C GLN A 158 13.44 -16.76 -43.50
N SER A 159 14.16 -15.65 -43.34
CA SER A 159 15.07 -15.12 -44.36
C SER A 159 16.20 -16.10 -44.66
N LEU A 160 16.85 -16.63 -43.61
CA LEU A 160 17.92 -17.60 -43.73
C LEU A 160 17.46 -18.90 -44.41
N LYS A 161 16.26 -19.40 -44.07
CA LYS A 161 15.66 -20.56 -44.74
C LYS A 161 15.49 -20.32 -46.24
N ARG A 162 14.96 -19.16 -46.65
CA ARG A 162 14.82 -18.81 -48.07
C ARG A 162 16.18 -18.72 -48.77
N GLN A 163 17.20 -18.15 -48.11
CA GLN A 163 18.56 -18.10 -48.66
C GLN A 163 19.17 -19.48 -48.82
N ASN A 164 18.99 -20.37 -47.84
CA ASN A 164 19.44 -21.77 -47.91
C ASN A 164 18.76 -22.53 -49.05
N GLU A 165 17.45 -22.35 -49.24
CA GLU A 165 16.71 -22.95 -50.36
C GLU A 165 17.26 -22.48 -51.71
N LEU A 166 17.55 -21.17 -51.85
CA LEU A 166 18.14 -20.61 -53.06
C LEU A 166 19.53 -21.18 -53.33
N LEU A 167 20.40 -21.23 -52.32
CA LEU A 167 21.74 -21.83 -52.42
C LEU A 167 21.67 -23.31 -52.84
N LEU A 168 20.78 -24.09 -52.24
CA LEU A 168 20.58 -25.49 -52.59
C LEU A 168 20.02 -25.66 -54.01
N SER A 169 19.24 -24.71 -54.51
CA SER A 169 18.80 -24.68 -55.91
C SER A 169 19.98 -24.41 -56.86
N GLN A 170 20.78 -23.39 -56.55
CA GLN A 170 21.98 -23.04 -57.33
C GLN A 170 23.02 -24.16 -57.37
N MET A 171 23.26 -24.82 -56.24
CA MET A 171 24.15 -25.99 -56.19
C MET A 171 23.64 -27.13 -57.07
N ARG A 172 22.33 -27.42 -57.02
CA ARG A 172 21.72 -28.43 -57.90
C ARG A 172 21.90 -28.09 -59.37
N THR A 173 21.66 -26.84 -59.77
CA THR A 173 21.87 -26.42 -61.17
C THR A 173 23.32 -26.58 -61.60
N ILE A 174 24.29 -26.18 -60.76
CA ILE A 174 25.73 -26.33 -61.06
C ILE A 174 26.11 -27.81 -61.18
N VAL A 175 25.61 -28.66 -60.29
CA VAL A 175 25.84 -30.12 -60.35
C VAL A 175 25.21 -30.72 -61.61
N ASP A 176 24.00 -30.30 -61.99
CA ASP A 176 23.35 -30.77 -63.21
C ASP A 176 24.08 -30.28 -64.47
N GLU A 177 24.57 -29.04 -64.49
CA GLU A 177 25.40 -28.49 -65.57
C GLU A 177 26.73 -29.25 -65.71
N THR A 178 27.41 -29.53 -64.61
CA THR A 178 28.68 -30.28 -64.61
C THR A 178 28.46 -31.73 -65.03
N ASN A 179 27.39 -32.37 -64.58
CA ASN A 179 27.01 -33.72 -65.03
C ASN A 179 26.62 -33.74 -66.51
N ARG A 180 25.91 -32.71 -67.02
CA ARG A 180 25.65 -32.57 -68.47
C ARG A 180 26.91 -32.33 -69.28
N ALA A 181 27.83 -31.49 -68.80
CA ALA A 181 29.13 -31.28 -69.43
C ALA A 181 29.97 -32.56 -69.45
N ALA A 182 29.92 -33.35 -68.37
CA ALA A 182 30.54 -34.67 -68.29
C ALA A 182 29.87 -35.70 -69.24
N ALA A 183 28.55 -35.66 -69.41
CA ALA A 183 27.84 -36.53 -70.35
C ALA A 183 28.03 -36.13 -71.82
N ALA A 184 28.17 -34.83 -72.11
CA ALA A 184 28.50 -34.30 -73.42
C ALA A 184 29.95 -34.57 -73.85
N THR A 185 30.83 -34.87 -72.89
CA THR A 185 32.22 -35.28 -73.12
C THR A 185 32.40 -36.81 -73.19
N ASN A 186 31.34 -37.56 -73.52
CA ASN A 186 31.45 -38.97 -73.96
C ASN A 186 32.10 -39.08 -75.37
N GLU A 187 33.30 -38.54 -75.51
CA GLU A 187 34.31 -39.00 -76.46
C GLU A 187 35.51 -39.50 -75.64
N ALA A 188 36.18 -40.54 -76.14
CA ALA A 188 37.19 -41.38 -75.49
C ALA A 188 38.28 -40.64 -74.68
N PRO A 189 38.93 -41.30 -73.69
CA PRO A 189 39.79 -40.62 -72.72
C PRO A 189 41.10 -40.17 -73.36
N GLU A 190 41.27 -38.86 -73.58
CA GLU A 190 42.59 -38.25 -73.69
C GLU A 190 43.08 -37.84 -72.29
N VAL A 191 44.14 -38.51 -71.86
CA VAL A 191 44.85 -38.27 -70.60
C VAL A 191 45.62 -36.96 -70.71
N SER A 192 44.98 -35.85 -70.33
CA SER A 192 45.68 -34.60 -69.99
C SER A 192 46.22 -34.71 -68.55
N PRO A 193 47.53 -34.48 -68.30
CA PRO A 193 48.10 -34.65 -66.98
C PRO A 193 47.67 -33.48 -66.10
N LEU A 194 46.70 -33.72 -65.21
CA LEU A 194 46.48 -32.82 -64.08
C LEU A 194 47.72 -32.89 -63.15
N PRO A 195 48.25 -31.74 -62.68
CA PRO A 195 49.28 -31.74 -61.66
C PRO A 195 48.68 -32.31 -60.37
N SER A 196 49.09 -33.52 -59.99
CA SER A 196 48.74 -34.12 -58.71
C SER A 196 49.54 -33.42 -57.61
N THR A 197 49.04 -32.28 -57.10
CA THR A 197 49.53 -31.66 -55.87
C THR A 197 48.53 -31.88 -54.76
N ILE A 198 48.35 -33.13 -54.35
CA ILE A 198 48.08 -33.41 -52.94
C ILE A 198 49.47 -33.47 -52.31
N THR A 199 49.80 -32.44 -51.54
CA THR A 199 51.08 -32.36 -50.84
C THR A 199 51.03 -33.25 -49.61
N ALA A 200 52.19 -33.64 -49.10
CA ALA A 200 52.28 -34.45 -47.87
C ALA A 200 51.57 -33.80 -46.66
N ALA A 201 51.38 -32.48 -46.68
CA ALA A 201 50.60 -31.75 -45.69
C ALA A 201 49.09 -32.06 -45.77
N ASP A 202 48.53 -32.22 -46.97
CA ASP A 202 47.11 -32.52 -47.17
C ASP A 202 46.77 -33.95 -46.71
N ILE A 203 47.71 -34.88 -46.88
CA ILE A 203 47.60 -36.27 -46.39
C ILE A 203 47.72 -36.33 -44.86
N ALA A 204 48.50 -35.43 -44.25
CA ALA A 204 48.62 -35.33 -42.80
C ALA A 204 47.33 -34.79 -42.14
N LEU A 205 46.67 -33.84 -42.80
CA LEU A 205 45.40 -33.26 -42.34
C LEU A 205 44.23 -34.27 -42.37
N LEU A 206 44.18 -35.14 -43.39
CA LEU A 206 43.15 -36.19 -43.48
C LEU A 206 43.35 -37.35 -42.48
N ASN A 207 44.58 -37.58 -42.01
CA ASN A 207 44.91 -38.66 -41.08
C ASN A 207 44.84 -38.25 -39.60
N GLY A 208 44.37 -37.04 -39.29
CA GLY A 208 44.05 -36.62 -37.92
C GLY A 208 45.25 -36.46 -36.98
N LEU A 209 46.46 -36.18 -37.50
CA LEU A 209 47.64 -35.88 -36.68
C LEU A 209 47.73 -34.37 -36.43
N PRO A 210 47.74 -33.91 -35.15
CA PRO A 210 47.79 -32.50 -34.84
C PRO A 210 49.18 -31.92 -35.11
N GLU A 211 49.21 -30.74 -35.72
CA GLU A 211 50.43 -29.96 -35.87
C GLU A 211 51.03 -29.63 -34.49
N SER A 212 52.35 -29.79 -34.44
CA SER A 212 53.26 -29.38 -33.38
C SER A 212 52.82 -28.08 -32.67
N ASN A 213 52.45 -28.21 -31.40
CA ASN A 213 52.27 -27.14 -30.43
C ASN A 213 53.51 -26.23 -30.38
N LYS A 214 53.48 -25.15 -31.15
CA LYS A 214 54.26 -23.95 -30.88
C LYS A 214 53.38 -23.09 -29.98
N PRO A 215 53.83 -22.60 -28.81
CA PRO A 215 53.00 -21.73 -27.98
C PRO A 215 52.90 -20.37 -28.69
N LEU A 216 51.94 -20.29 -29.60
CA LEU A 216 51.45 -19.03 -30.13
C LEU A 216 50.78 -18.34 -28.95
N GLY A 217 51.39 -17.24 -28.49
CA GLY A 217 50.89 -16.44 -27.38
C GLY A 217 49.39 -16.23 -27.52
N ARG A 218 48.68 -16.55 -26.43
CA ARG A 218 47.25 -16.26 -26.24
C ARG A 218 47.01 -14.82 -26.74
N PRO A 219 46.03 -14.58 -27.64
CA PRO A 219 45.73 -13.21 -28.06
C PRO A 219 45.48 -12.39 -26.80
N ALA A 220 46.21 -11.28 -26.65
CA ALA A 220 46.14 -10.43 -25.48
C ALA A 220 44.68 -10.04 -25.25
N ASN A 221 44.12 -10.50 -24.12
CA ASN A 221 42.74 -10.21 -23.78
C ASN A 221 42.65 -8.71 -23.47
N PRO A 222 41.91 -7.88 -24.23
CA PRO A 222 41.93 -6.42 -24.09
C PRO A 222 41.50 -5.94 -22.68
N TYR A 223 40.77 -6.78 -21.95
CA TYR A 223 40.34 -6.53 -20.57
C TYR A 223 41.43 -6.72 -19.51
N ARG A 224 42.50 -7.46 -19.84
CA ARG A 224 43.61 -7.73 -18.91
C ARG A 224 44.38 -6.47 -18.57
N GLU A 225 44.72 -5.67 -19.56
CA GLU A 225 45.42 -4.39 -19.36
C GLU A 225 44.55 -3.40 -18.56
N ARG A 226 43.24 -3.41 -18.80
CA ARG A 226 42.28 -2.54 -18.09
C ARG A 226 42.14 -2.92 -16.61
N LEU A 227 42.09 -4.21 -16.29
CA LEU A 227 42.07 -4.70 -14.90
C LEU A 227 43.41 -4.46 -14.20
N LEU A 228 44.54 -4.60 -14.91
CA LEU A 228 45.87 -4.33 -14.36
C LEU A 228 45.98 -2.87 -13.91
N GLN A 229 45.60 -1.93 -14.78
CA GLN A 229 45.62 -0.50 -14.47
C GLN A 229 44.67 -0.15 -13.31
N PHE A 230 43.48 -0.78 -13.28
CA PHE A 230 42.52 -0.57 -12.21
C PHE A 230 43.04 -1.06 -10.85
N PHE A 231 43.57 -2.29 -10.78
CA PHE A 231 44.07 -2.83 -9.52
C PHE A 231 45.39 -2.20 -9.06
N GLU A 232 46.22 -1.70 -9.97
CA GLU A 232 47.43 -0.94 -9.61
C GLU A 232 47.08 0.32 -8.78
N GLU A 233 45.94 0.96 -9.06
CA GLU A 233 45.48 2.17 -8.35
C GLU A 233 44.71 1.86 -7.06
N PHE A 234 43.82 0.85 -7.08
CA PHE A 234 42.90 0.59 -5.96
C PHE A 234 43.38 -0.50 -4.99
N ASP A 235 43.93 -1.62 -5.48
CA ASP A 235 44.37 -2.75 -4.67
C ASP A 235 45.40 -3.63 -5.41
N PRO A 236 46.70 -3.38 -5.24
CA PRO A 236 47.74 -4.10 -5.95
C PRO A 236 47.85 -5.58 -5.54
N SER A 237 47.20 -5.99 -4.44
CA SER A 237 47.20 -7.38 -3.99
C SER A 237 46.37 -8.31 -4.89
N GLN A 238 45.47 -7.76 -5.71
CA GLN A 238 44.59 -8.50 -6.60
C GLN A 238 45.17 -8.69 -8.01
N ILE A 239 46.34 -8.11 -8.31
CA ILE A 239 46.96 -8.17 -9.63
C ILE A 239 47.25 -9.61 -10.07
N ASP A 240 47.74 -10.45 -9.15
CA ASP A 240 48.07 -11.84 -9.45
C ASP A 240 46.82 -12.71 -9.75
N LEU A 241 45.63 -12.26 -9.34
CA LEU A 241 44.36 -12.98 -9.52
C LEU A 241 43.63 -12.60 -10.82
N ILE A 242 44.13 -11.60 -11.56
CA ILE A 242 43.47 -11.08 -12.77
C ILE A 242 43.28 -12.17 -13.82
N ASP A 243 44.28 -13.04 -14.01
CA ASP A 243 44.21 -14.09 -15.02
C ASP A 243 43.14 -15.15 -14.66
N ASP A 244 42.99 -15.50 -13.38
CA ASP A 244 41.93 -16.40 -12.89
C ASP A 244 40.53 -15.74 -12.96
N MET A 245 40.44 -14.43 -12.71
CA MET A 245 39.20 -13.66 -12.85
C MET A 245 38.75 -13.59 -14.31
N LEU A 246 39.66 -13.37 -15.25
CA LEU A 246 39.31 -13.34 -16.67
C LEU A 246 38.88 -14.71 -17.19
N ASP A 247 39.49 -15.79 -16.71
CA ASP A 247 39.09 -17.14 -17.10
C ASP A 247 37.70 -17.50 -16.52
N SER A 248 37.36 -17.05 -15.31
CA SER A 248 36.04 -17.29 -14.68
C SER A 248 34.90 -16.41 -15.22
N TYR A 249 35.21 -15.21 -15.71
CA TYR A 249 34.23 -14.27 -16.27
C TYR A 249 34.29 -14.16 -17.80
N ARG A 250 34.79 -15.19 -18.47
CA ARG A 250 34.92 -15.22 -19.93
C ARG A 250 33.57 -15.06 -20.63
N GLY A 251 33.46 -14.05 -21.49
CA GLY A 251 32.23 -13.67 -22.19
C GLY A 251 31.31 -12.73 -21.42
N VAL A 252 31.70 -12.31 -20.20
CA VAL A 252 30.96 -11.34 -19.36
C VAL A 252 31.93 -10.34 -18.71
N GLU A 253 33.05 -10.06 -19.37
CA GLU A 253 34.15 -9.23 -18.85
C GLU A 253 33.74 -7.77 -18.61
N ASP A 254 32.81 -7.24 -19.40
CA ASP A 254 32.27 -5.88 -19.22
C ASP A 254 31.51 -5.74 -17.88
N SER A 255 30.71 -6.75 -17.52
CA SER A 255 29.97 -6.74 -16.25
C SER A 255 30.90 -6.89 -15.04
N LEU A 256 32.00 -7.64 -15.20
CA LEU A 256 33.03 -7.75 -14.17
C LEU A 256 33.65 -6.37 -13.87
N MET A 257 33.99 -5.60 -14.91
CA MET A 257 34.53 -4.24 -14.75
C MET A 257 33.54 -3.32 -14.05
N GLU A 258 32.27 -3.28 -14.47
CA GLU A 258 31.25 -2.42 -13.84
C GLU A 258 31.04 -2.75 -12.35
N SER A 259 31.04 -4.04 -12.02
CA SER A 259 30.90 -4.50 -10.63
C SER A 259 32.09 -4.06 -9.75
N LEU A 260 33.30 -4.13 -10.30
CA LEU A 260 34.51 -3.68 -9.61
C LEU A 260 34.51 -2.15 -9.41
N GLU A 261 34.19 -1.39 -10.45
CA GLU A 261 34.08 0.07 -10.37
C GLU A 261 33.06 0.49 -9.30
N LEU A 262 31.90 -0.17 -9.25
CA LEU A 262 30.87 0.12 -8.25
C LEU A 262 31.33 -0.23 -6.83
N LYS A 263 31.94 -1.40 -6.64
CA LYS A 263 32.44 -1.87 -5.35
C LYS A 263 33.47 -0.90 -4.77
N TYR A 264 34.44 -0.48 -5.57
CA TYR A 264 35.51 0.40 -5.10
C TYR A 264 35.06 1.86 -4.94
N ARG A 265 34.16 2.37 -5.80
CA ARG A 265 33.52 3.68 -5.59
C ARG A 265 32.71 3.73 -4.28
N PHE A 266 31.98 2.67 -3.99
CA PHE A 266 31.25 2.57 -2.72
C PHE A 266 32.21 2.57 -1.52
N GLN A 267 33.32 1.83 -1.61
CA GLN A 267 34.34 1.82 -0.56
C GLN A 267 35.04 3.18 -0.40
N GLU A 268 35.27 3.92 -1.48
CA GLU A 268 35.86 5.26 -1.45
C GLU A 268 34.94 6.29 -0.78
N MET A 269 33.63 6.23 -1.05
CA MET A 269 32.63 7.12 -0.44
C MET A 269 32.40 6.87 1.06
N HIS A 270 32.79 5.69 1.56
CA HIS A 270 32.60 5.27 2.95
C HIS A 270 33.90 5.19 3.76
N LYS A 271 35.00 5.76 3.24
CA LYS A 271 36.24 6.04 3.98
C LYS A 271 36.18 7.43 4.60
#